data_AF-X1NUT3-F1
#
_entry.id   AF-X1NUT3-F1
#
_cell.length_a   1.000
_cell.length_b   1.000
_cell.length_c   1.000
_cell.angle_alpha   90.00
_cell.angle_beta   90.00
_cell.angle_gamma   90.00
#
_symmetry.space_group_name_H-M   'P 1'
#
loop_
_entity.id
_entity.type
_entity.pdbx_description
1 polymer ?
#
loop_
_entity_poly.entity_id
_entity_poly.type
_entity_poly.pdbx_seq_one_letter_code
_entity_poly.pdbx_strand_id
1 'polypeptide(L)' 'MEIQDKLGLTSEFALRKTLEQAGRYSLARLKEVYHRLLDADLSIKTGKYDAELALNILIAELCQKQKLEII' A
#
# COMPACT_ATOMS: atom_id res chain seq x y z
N MET A 1 21.13 12.19 -5.01
CA MET A 1 20.93 11.47 -6.29
C MET A 1 20.90 9.96 -6.09
N GLU A 2 21.72 9.35 -5.24
CA GLU A 2 21.75 7.88 -5.05
C GLU A 2 20.37 7.19 -4.87
N ILE A 3 19.49 7.70 -4.01
CA ILE A 3 18.14 7.14 -3.81
C ILE A 3 17.28 7.28 -5.07
N GLN A 4 17.37 8.40 -5.78
CA GLN A 4 16.63 8.64 -7.02
C GLN A 4 17.05 7.63 -8.09
N ASP A 5 18.36 7.45 -8.26
CA ASP A 5 18.94 6.54 -9.26
C ASP A 5 18.58 5.08 -8.94
N LYS A 6 18.68 4.68 -7.66
CA LYS A 6 18.27 3.34 -7.20
C LYS A 6 16.78 3.05 -7.38
N LEU A 7 15.93 4.07 -7.26
CA LEU A 7 14.49 3.95 -7.48
C LEU A 7 14.08 4.09 -8.95
N GLY A 8 15.02 4.38 -9.87
CA GLY A 8 14.72 4.60 -11.29
C GLY A 8 13.84 5.83 -11.56
N LEU A 9 13.83 6.81 -10.65
CA LEU A 9 12.98 7.99 -10.77
C LEU A 9 13.64 9.05 -11.66
N THR A 10 13.13 9.22 -12.88
CA THR A 10 13.69 10.15 -13.87
C THR A 10 13.17 11.58 -13.72
N SER A 11 12.04 11.77 -13.02
CA SER A 11 11.42 13.08 -12.81
C SER A 11 11.61 13.56 -11.37
N GLU A 12 12.02 14.82 -11.22
CA GLU A 12 12.11 15.50 -9.93
C GLU A 12 10.76 15.51 -9.19
N PHE A 13 9.66 15.70 -9.92
CA PHE A 13 8.32 15.65 -9.36
C PHE A 13 8.02 14.27 -8.73
N ALA A 14 8.38 13.20 -9.42
CA ALA A 14 8.18 11.84 -8.92
C ALA A 14 9.02 11.58 -7.66
N LEU A 15 10.29 11.98 -7.65
CA LEU A 15 11.16 11.87 -6.47
C LEU A 15 10.57 12.62 -5.27
N ARG A 16 10.21 13.90 -5.44
CA ARG A 16 9.63 14.71 -4.37
C ARG A 16 8.37 14.08 -3.81
N LYS A 17 7.44 13.67 -4.69
CA LYS A 17 6.18 13.05 -4.28
C LYS A 17 6.39 11.73 -3.53
N THR A 18 7.32 10.89 -4.00
CA THR A 18 7.65 9.62 -3.33
C THR A 18 8.22 9.84 -1.93
N LEU A 19 9.14 10.80 -1.77
CA LEU A 19 9.71 11.12 -0.45
C LEU A 19 8.64 11.69 0.50
N GLU A 20 7.77 12.59 0.01
CA GLU A 20 6.64 13.12 0.78
C GLU A 20 5.66 12.03 1.22
N GLN A 21 5.41 11.03 0.37
CA GLN A 21 4.52 9.90 0.70
C GLN A 21 5.19 8.93 1.67
N ALA A 22 6.48 8.63 1.49
CA ALA A 22 7.22 7.71 2.35
C ALA A 22 7.21 8.17 3.82
N GLY A 23 7.34 9.48 4.06
CA GLY A 23 7.28 10.06 5.42
C GLY A 23 5.93 9.92 6.14
N ARG A 24 4.85 9.54 5.43
CA ARG A 24 3.50 9.39 6.02
C ARG A 24 3.23 8.01 6.59
N TYR A 25 4.14 7.06 6.40
CA TYR A 25 3.95 5.65 6.79
C TYR A 25 5.08 5.15 7.67
N SER A 26 4.73 4.45 8.76
CA SER A 26 5.70 3.67 9.51
C SER A 26 6.03 2.38 8.76
N LEU A 27 7.22 1.80 9.01
CA LEU A 27 7.61 0.51 8.44
C LEU A 27 6.61 -0.60 8.81
N ALA A 28 6.07 -0.58 10.03
CA ALA A 28 5.06 -1.54 10.46
C ALA A 28 3.77 -1.42 9.63
N ARG A 29 3.28 -0.19 9.40
CA ARG A 29 2.12 0.05 8.56
C ARG A 29 2.37 -0.38 7.11
N LEU A 30 3.56 -0.13 6.56
CA LEU A 30 3.90 -0.59 5.22
C LEU A 30 3.81 -2.11 5.11
N LYS A 31 4.37 -2.87 6.06
CA LYS A 31 4.26 -4.34 6.05
C LYS A 31 2.82 -4.83 6.07
N GLU A 32 1.96 -4.22 6.89
CA GLU A 32 0.54 -4.54 6.93
C GLU A 32 -0.15 -4.27 5.58
N VAL A 33 0.08 -3.11 4.97
CA VAL A 33 -0.46 -2.76 3.64
C VAL A 33 -0.05 -3.80 2.59
N TYR A 34 1.21 -4.24 2.61
CA TYR A 34 1.72 -5.27 1.69
C TYR A 34 1.05 -6.63 1.91
N HIS A 35 0.77 -7.03 3.15
CA HIS A 35 0.02 -8.25 3.43
C HIS A 35 -1.40 -8.18 2.87
N ARG A 36 -2.11 -7.07 3.08
CA ARG A 36 -3.47 -6.90 2.53
C ARG A 36 -3.50 -6.88 1.01
N LEU A 37 -2.47 -6.30 0.38
CA LEU A 37 -2.32 -6.34 -1.07
C LEU A 37 -2.13 -7.79 -1.59
N LEU A 38 -1.33 -8.60 -0.88
CA LEU A 38 -1.15 -10.02 -1.20
C LEU A 38 -2.46 -10.80 -1.04
N ASP A 39 -3.21 -10.56 0.03
CA ASP A 39 -4.50 -11.23 0.26
C ASP A 39 -5.53 -10.90 -0.82
N ALA A 40 -5.55 -9.64 -1.29
CA ALA A 40 -6.39 -9.21 -2.40
C ALA A 40 -5.98 -9.91 -3.72
N ASP A 41 -4.67 -9.94 -4.04
CA ASP A 41 -4.15 -10.62 -5.23
C ASP A 41 -4.47 -12.11 -5.24
N LEU A 42 -4.29 -12.79 -4.09
CA LEU A 42 -4.66 -14.20 -3.93
C LEU A 42 -6.16 -14.39 -4.12
N SER A 43 -7.00 -13.55 -3.52
CA SER A 43 -8.46 -13.66 -3.66
C SER A 43 -8.93 -13.54 -5.11
N ILE A 44 -8.25 -12.69 -5.91
CA ILE A 44 -8.50 -12.58 -7.35
C ILE A 44 -8.03 -13.85 -8.07
N LYS A 45 -6.77 -14.25 -7.85
CA LYS A 45 -6.14 -15.38 -8.57
C LYS A 45 -6.78 -16.73 -8.27
N THR A 46 -7.38 -16.91 -7.09
CA THR A 46 -8.12 -18.14 -6.75
C THR A 46 -9.59 -18.07 -7.15
N GLY A 47 -10.07 -16.96 -7.72
CA GLY A 47 -11.47 -16.76 -8.07
C GLY A 47 -12.40 -16.61 -6.86
N LYS A 48 -11.88 -16.26 -5.68
CA LYS A 48 -12.70 -15.99 -4.48
C LYS A 48 -13.55 -14.73 -4.67
N TYR A 49 -12.95 -13.69 -5.26
CA TYR A 49 -13.62 -12.45 -5.65
C TYR A 49 -13.19 -12.06 -7.06
N ASP A 50 -14.04 -11.35 -7.78
CA ASP A 50 -13.60 -10.63 -8.97
C ASP A 50 -12.64 -9.48 -8.58
N ALA A 51 -11.95 -8.93 -9.58
CA ALA A 51 -10.94 -7.91 -9.37
C ALA A 51 -11.50 -6.60 -8.79
N GLU A 52 -12.71 -6.20 -9.18
CA GLU A 52 -13.32 -4.95 -8.73
C GLU A 52 -13.76 -5.05 -7.27
N LEU A 53 -14.40 -6.16 -6.89
CA LEU A 53 -14.81 -6.43 -5.52
C LEU A 53 -13.60 -6.56 -4.59
N ALA A 54 -12.57 -7.31 -4.98
CA ALA A 54 -11.35 -7.45 -4.18
C ALA A 54 -10.66 -6.09 -3.94
N LEU A 55 -10.62 -5.22 -4.96
CA LEU A 55 -10.04 -3.89 -4.83
C LEU A 55 -10.89 -2.98 -3.92
N ASN A 56 -12.21 -3.03 -4.04
CA ASN A 56 -13.12 -2.27 -3.17
C ASN A 56 -12.96 -2.67 -1.70
N ILE A 57 -12.85 -3.97 -1.42
CA ILE A 57 -12.58 -4.48 -0.07
C ILE A 57 -11.24 -3.94 0.43
N LEU A 58 -10.16 -4.09 -0.34
CA LEU A 58 -8.82 -3.59 0.02
C LEU A 58 -8.83 -2.09 0.34
N ILE A 59 -9.48 -1.27 -0.48
CA ILE A 59 -9.55 0.18 -0.26
C ILE A 59 -10.32 0.50 1.03
N ALA A 60 -11.48 -0.12 1.23
CA ALA A 60 -12.28 0.09 2.45
C ALA A 60 -11.48 -0.27 3.70
N GLU A 61 -10.76 -1.38 3.64
CA GLU A 61 -9.89 -1.89 4.68
C GLU A 61 -8.69 -0.96 4.98
N LEU A 62 -8.02 -0.43 3.96
CA LEU A 62 -6.87 0.46 4.11
C LEU A 62 -7.26 1.85 4.63
N CYS A 63 -8.47 2.31 4.32
CA CYS A 63 -9.02 3.60 4.75
C CYS A 63 -9.66 3.55 6.15
N GLN A 64 -9.94 2.36 6.68
CA GLN A 64 -10.50 2.23 8.02
C GLN A 64 -9.44 2.58 9.08
N LYS A 65 -9.77 3.47 10.02
CA LYS A 65 -8.91 3.74 11.18
C LYS A 65 -8.75 2.44 11.97
N GLN A 66 -7.52 2.04 12.26
CA GLN A 66 -7.26 0.96 13.22
C GLN A 66 -7.99 1.29 14.51
N LYS A 67 -8.94 0.43 14.89
CA LYS A 67 -9.48 0.45 16.24
C LYS A 67 -8.32 0.16 17.18
N LEU A 68 -8.01 1.12 18.04
CA LEU A 68 -7.23 0.83 19.24
C LEU A 68 -8.08 -0.14 20.06
N GLU A 69 -7.67 -1.41 20.11
CA GLU A 69 -8.13 -2.30 21.18
C GLU A 69 -7.52 -1.76 22.48
N ILE A 70 -8.32 -1.00 23.23
CA ILE A 70 -7.99 -0.64 24.60
C ILE A 70 -8.22 -1.91 25.41
N ILE A 71 -7.13 -2.50 25.90
CA ILE A 71 -7.12 -3.55 26.93
C ILE A 71 -7.59 -2.94 28.25
#